data_AF-A0A1G4VFV5-F1
#
_entry.id   AF-A0A1G4VFV5-F1
#
_cell.length_a   1.000
_cell.length_b   1.000
_cell.length_c   1.000
_cell.angle_alpha   90.00
_cell.angle_beta   90.00
_cell.angle_gamma   90.00
#
_symmetry.space_group_name_H-M   'P 1'
#
loop_
_entity.id
_entity.type
_entity.pdbx_description
1 polymer ?
#
loop_
_entity_poly.entity_id
_entity_poly.type
_entity_poly.pdbx_seq_one_letter_code
_entity_poly.pdbx_strand_id
1 'polypeptide(L)'
;MARNKEWGLNPLRVFLVLSALNKSQRKGSLMDLSAGGYLVVYNVLSLGIASMLFTTIFLFFAKDRVLPKYRMAIMVSATVTGIAAYHYFRMFDNFIEVFGPEAVDGATYNVGYRYVDWFLTVPLLLVETIAVLALAAAVQRSLLVRLIPAAALMIGLGYPGDARLDLLYEGDASLWGLFSTIPFLYILYVLFVELGKSLERQSAPVQRRIKELRLLLLATWGVYPIAFIFNMGAVASEGGFIAREVGYSIADILAKCLFGLMIFSIARMKSAEDDAEFAKVENREHA
;
A
#
# COMPACT_ATOMS: atom_id res chain seq x y z
N MET A 1 32.81 1.42 36.41
CA MET A 1 31.67 2.37 36.55
C MET A 1 31.14 2.70 35.17
N ALA A 2 30.23 1.88 34.64
CA ALA A 2 29.57 2.12 33.35
C ALA A 2 28.22 2.79 33.60
N ARG A 3 27.99 3.95 32.99
CA ARG A 3 26.73 4.70 33.05
C ARG A 3 25.77 4.16 31.98
N ASN A 4 24.64 3.58 32.42
CA ASN A 4 23.47 3.33 31.57
C ASN A 4 22.89 4.67 31.12
N LYS A 5 22.73 4.87 29.80
CA LYS A 5 21.91 5.93 29.22
C LYS A 5 20.54 5.36 28.94
N GLU A 6 19.58 5.67 29.81
CA GLU A 6 18.16 5.40 29.56
C GLU A 6 17.66 6.36 28.48
N TRP A 7 17.23 5.82 27.34
CA TRP A 7 16.48 6.55 26.34
C TRP A 7 15.01 6.62 26.77
N GLY A 8 14.73 7.47 27.76
CA GLY A 8 13.37 7.74 28.22
C GLY A 8 12.58 8.51 27.16
N LEU A 9 11.75 7.81 26.39
CA LEU A 9 10.67 8.44 25.63
C LEU A 9 9.71 9.07 26.64
N ASN A 10 9.74 10.39 26.74
CA ASN A 10 8.85 11.14 27.64
C ASN A 10 7.41 11.02 27.13
N PRO A 11 6.48 10.37 27.86
CA PRO A 11 5.10 10.20 27.44
C PRO A 11 4.38 11.55 27.25
N LEU A 12 4.80 12.62 27.92
CA LEU A 12 4.27 13.98 27.68
C LEU A 12 4.71 14.55 26.33
N ARG A 13 5.89 14.19 25.79
CA ARG A 13 6.29 14.59 24.43
C ARG A 13 5.53 13.81 23.36
N VAL A 14 5.28 12.52 23.59
CA VAL A 14 4.43 11.71 22.72
C VAL A 14 2.99 12.26 22.74
N PHE A 15 2.47 12.61 23.92
CA PHE A 15 1.15 13.21 24.08
C PHE A 15 1.06 14.65 23.51
N LEU A 16 2.14 15.44 23.58
CA LEU A 16 2.20 16.77 22.94
C LEU A 16 2.27 16.67 21.41
N VAL A 17 3.00 15.70 20.85
CA VAL A 17 2.99 15.43 19.40
C VAL A 17 1.60 14.93 18.96
N LEU A 18 0.98 14.02 19.72
CA LEU A 18 -0.37 13.52 19.45
C LEU A 18 -1.46 14.59 19.61
N SER A 19 -1.31 15.53 20.55
CA SER A 19 -2.25 16.65 20.72
C SER A 19 -2.00 17.80 19.74
N ALA A 20 -0.77 17.97 19.24
CA ALA A 20 -0.47 18.86 18.12
C ALA A 20 -1.04 18.31 16.80
N LEU A 21 -1.03 16.98 16.61
CA LEU A 21 -1.75 16.30 15.50
C LEU A 21 -3.27 16.57 15.56
N ASN A 22 -3.83 16.73 16.77
CA ASN A 22 -5.24 17.03 16.96
C ASN A 22 -5.60 18.51 16.76
N LYS A 23 -4.63 19.44 16.81
CA LYS A 23 -4.86 20.88 16.65
C LYS A 23 -4.84 21.38 15.20
N SER A 24 -4.27 20.64 14.25
CA SER A 24 -4.21 21.06 12.84
C SER A 24 -5.35 20.54 11.96
N GLN A 25 -6.28 19.76 12.52
CA GLN A 25 -7.51 19.39 11.82
C GLN A 25 -8.44 20.60 11.86
N ARG A 26 -8.28 21.54 10.90
CA ARG A 26 -9.12 22.74 10.79
C ARG A 26 -10.60 22.34 10.92
N LYS A 27 -11.31 23.07 11.79
CA LYS A 27 -12.75 23.28 11.67
C LYS A 27 -13.02 23.79 10.25
N GLY A 28 -13.60 22.93 9.40
CA GLY A 28 -14.11 23.32 8.10
C GLY A 28 -13.70 22.38 6.98
N SER A 29 -14.65 21.56 6.55
CA SER A 29 -14.87 21.29 5.13
C SER A 29 -16.35 21.00 4.93
N LEU A 30 -17.12 22.09 4.80
CA LEU A 30 -18.49 22.15 4.29
C LEU A 30 -18.51 21.71 2.81
N MET A 31 -18.10 20.48 2.54
CA MET A 31 -18.24 19.91 1.21
C MET A 31 -19.41 18.93 1.28
N ASP A 32 -20.60 19.43 0.98
CA ASP A 32 -21.76 18.57 0.84
C ASP A 32 -21.59 17.72 -0.42
N LEU A 33 -21.75 16.41 -0.28
CA LEU A 33 -21.80 15.51 -1.43
C LEU A 33 -23.19 15.51 -2.02
N SER A 34 -23.28 15.58 -3.35
CA SER A 34 -24.52 15.24 -4.04
C SER A 34 -24.87 13.78 -3.76
N ALA A 35 -26.17 13.43 -3.85
CA ALA A 35 -26.59 12.03 -3.70
C ALA A 35 -25.85 11.09 -4.67
N GLY A 36 -25.55 11.56 -5.89
CA GLY A 36 -24.75 10.81 -6.85
C GLY A 36 -23.29 10.65 -6.40
N GLY A 37 -22.66 11.72 -5.94
CA GLY A 37 -21.28 11.71 -5.43
C GLY A 37 -21.12 10.79 -4.23
N TYR A 38 -22.07 10.85 -3.30
CA TYR A 38 -22.13 9.94 -2.15
C TYR A 38 -22.17 8.48 -2.60
N LEU A 39 -23.10 8.12 -3.50
CA LEU A 39 -23.26 6.75 -3.97
C LEU A 39 -22.04 6.22 -4.73
N VAL A 40 -21.34 7.07 -5.50
CA VAL A 40 -20.11 6.68 -6.19
C VAL A 40 -19.02 6.27 -5.19
N VAL A 41 -18.76 7.11 -4.19
CA VAL A 41 -17.71 6.85 -3.20
C VAL A 41 -18.11 5.67 -2.29
N TYR A 42 -19.37 5.61 -1.86
CA TYR A 42 -19.90 4.48 -1.11
C TYR A 42 -19.66 3.15 -1.83
N ASN A 43 -20.05 3.07 -3.11
CA ASN A 43 -19.95 1.84 -3.89
C ASN A 43 -18.50 1.45 -4.19
N VAL A 44 -17.61 2.41 -4.45
CA VAL A 44 -16.21 2.11 -4.74
C VAL A 44 -15.44 1.65 -3.49
N LEU A 45 -15.73 2.23 -2.32
CA LEU A 45 -15.17 1.76 -1.06
C LEU A 45 -15.70 0.35 -0.73
N SER A 46 -17.00 0.10 -0.92
CA SER A 46 -17.58 -1.24 -0.76
C SER A 46 -16.97 -2.27 -1.72
N LEU A 47 -16.69 -1.89 -2.97
CA LEU A 47 -15.98 -2.72 -3.94
C LEU A 47 -14.55 -3.03 -3.46
N GLY A 48 -13.85 -2.04 -2.91
CA GLY A 48 -12.52 -2.21 -2.32
C GLY A 48 -12.53 -3.24 -1.19
N ILE A 49 -13.47 -3.13 -0.26
CA ILE A 49 -13.66 -4.09 0.84
C ILE A 49 -13.82 -5.52 0.30
N ALA A 50 -14.80 -5.74 -0.58
CA ALA A 50 -15.10 -7.06 -1.11
C ALA A 50 -13.90 -7.65 -1.85
N SER A 51 -13.27 -6.84 -2.72
CA SER A 51 -12.12 -7.26 -3.53
C SER A 51 -10.95 -7.73 -2.66
N MET A 52 -10.59 -6.95 -1.65
CA MET A 52 -9.47 -7.25 -0.75
C MET A 52 -9.76 -8.42 0.18
N LEU A 53 -10.98 -8.49 0.73
CA LEU A 53 -11.40 -9.59 1.61
C LEU A 53 -11.37 -10.92 0.86
N PHE A 54 -12.01 -11.01 -0.30
CA PHE A 54 -12.08 -12.27 -1.03
C PHE A 54 -10.74 -12.64 -1.68
N THR A 55 -9.89 -11.67 -2.03
CA THR A 55 -8.51 -11.99 -2.44
C THR A 55 -7.69 -12.56 -1.30
N THR A 56 -7.84 -12.02 -0.07
CA THR A 56 -7.20 -12.57 1.14
C THR A 56 -7.56 -14.04 1.33
N ILE A 57 -8.86 -14.32 1.30
CA ILE A 57 -9.42 -15.67 1.48
C ILE A 57 -8.86 -16.60 0.41
N PHE A 58 -8.94 -16.19 -0.86
CA PHE A 58 -8.42 -16.97 -1.98
C PHE A 58 -6.93 -17.31 -1.79
N LEU A 59 -6.08 -16.32 -1.53
CA LEU A 59 -4.64 -16.52 -1.40
C LEU A 59 -4.27 -17.42 -0.21
N PHE A 60 -5.02 -17.33 0.90
CA PHE A 60 -4.79 -18.19 2.07
C PHE A 60 -5.05 -19.67 1.76
N PHE A 61 -6.10 -19.97 0.98
CA PHE A 61 -6.37 -21.34 0.51
C PHE A 61 -5.44 -21.76 -0.64
N ALA A 62 -5.14 -20.83 -1.54
CA ALA A 62 -4.31 -21.10 -2.71
C ALA A 62 -2.84 -21.32 -2.37
N LYS A 63 -2.34 -20.93 -1.19
CA LYS A 63 -0.92 -21.12 -0.81
C LYS A 63 -0.44 -22.56 -0.93
N ASP A 64 -1.29 -23.57 -0.75
CA ASP A 64 -0.87 -24.97 -0.82
C ASP A 64 -0.72 -25.47 -2.26
N ARG A 65 -1.20 -24.67 -3.22
CA ARG A 65 -1.08 -24.85 -4.67
C ARG A 65 0.28 -24.38 -5.20
N VAL A 66 1.28 -24.15 -4.35
CA VAL A 66 2.67 -23.85 -4.71
C VAL A 66 3.64 -24.62 -3.81
N LEU A 67 4.89 -24.81 -4.26
CA LEU A 67 5.94 -25.45 -3.47
C LEU A 67 6.16 -24.70 -2.14
N PRO A 68 6.52 -25.39 -1.04
CA PRO A 68 6.68 -24.80 0.29
C PRO A 68 7.55 -23.54 0.32
N LYS A 69 8.62 -23.48 -0.46
CA LYS A 69 9.54 -22.33 -0.54
C LYS A 69 8.89 -21.04 -1.07
N TYR A 70 7.76 -21.11 -1.77
CA TYR A 70 7.03 -19.96 -2.30
C TYR A 70 5.84 -19.52 -1.45
N ARG A 71 5.39 -20.37 -0.51
CA ARG A 71 4.18 -20.12 0.29
C ARG A 71 4.26 -18.83 1.11
N MET A 72 5.46 -18.49 1.57
CA MET A 72 5.70 -17.24 2.30
C MET A 72 5.20 -16.05 1.47
N ALA A 73 5.60 -15.94 0.20
CA ALA A 73 5.20 -14.82 -0.66
C ALA A 73 3.66 -14.73 -0.76
N ILE A 74 2.97 -15.86 -0.89
CA ILE A 74 1.50 -15.90 -0.99
C ILE A 74 0.83 -15.48 0.32
N MET A 75 1.37 -15.93 1.47
CA MET A 75 0.85 -15.55 2.78
C MET A 75 1.05 -14.06 3.06
N VAL A 76 2.14 -13.45 2.58
CA VAL A 76 2.32 -12.00 2.64
C VAL A 76 1.30 -11.29 1.74
N SER A 77 1.00 -11.81 0.54
CA SER A 77 -0.04 -11.22 -0.33
C SER A 77 -1.43 -11.30 0.30
N ALA A 78 -1.75 -12.42 0.95
CA ALA A 78 -2.97 -12.56 1.74
C ALA A 78 -2.98 -11.55 2.90
N THR A 79 -1.85 -11.36 3.59
CA THR A 79 -1.75 -10.39 4.69
C THR A 79 -1.91 -8.96 4.21
N VAL A 80 -1.31 -8.58 3.08
CA VAL A 80 -1.45 -7.26 2.46
C VAL A 80 -2.92 -6.95 2.15
N THR A 81 -3.59 -7.88 1.47
CA THR A 81 -5.01 -7.71 1.14
C THR A 81 -5.89 -7.72 2.38
N GLY A 82 -5.55 -8.48 3.43
CA GLY A 82 -6.30 -8.50 4.68
C GLY A 82 -6.18 -7.20 5.48
N ILE A 83 -4.96 -6.65 5.57
CA ILE A 83 -4.72 -5.33 6.19
C ILE A 83 -5.50 -4.25 5.44
N ALA A 84 -5.47 -4.30 4.11
CA ALA A 84 -6.18 -3.32 3.30
C ALA A 84 -7.70 -3.45 3.43
N ALA A 85 -8.25 -4.67 3.48
CA ALA A 85 -9.67 -4.89 3.75
C ALA A 85 -10.11 -4.24 5.07
N TYR A 86 -9.32 -4.44 6.15
CA TYR A 86 -9.58 -3.79 7.44
C TYR A 86 -9.58 -2.26 7.33
N HIS A 87 -8.59 -1.66 6.67
CA HIS A 87 -8.53 -0.21 6.54
C HIS A 87 -9.62 0.35 5.61
N TYR A 88 -10.07 -0.43 4.62
CA TYR A 88 -11.23 -0.06 3.80
C TYR A 88 -12.53 -0.08 4.60
N PHE A 89 -12.71 -1.00 5.55
CA PHE A 89 -13.81 -0.90 6.53
C PHE A 89 -13.71 0.40 7.34
N ARG A 90 -12.53 0.73 7.87
CA ARG A 90 -12.33 1.97 8.64
C ARG A 90 -12.61 3.24 7.82
N MET A 91 -12.19 3.27 6.55
CA MET A 91 -12.49 4.38 5.63
C MET A 91 -13.98 4.45 5.29
N PHE A 92 -14.63 3.30 5.08
CA PHE A 92 -16.06 3.23 4.80
C PHE A 92 -16.90 3.72 5.99
N ASP A 93 -16.57 3.30 7.21
CA ASP A 93 -17.22 3.77 8.43
C ASP A 93 -17.07 5.29 8.58
N ASN A 94 -15.85 5.81 8.44
CA ASN A 94 -15.60 7.24 8.55
C ASN A 94 -16.24 8.03 7.40
N PHE A 95 -16.35 7.46 6.20
CA PHE A 95 -17.08 8.06 5.10
C PHE A 95 -18.57 8.22 5.44
N ILE A 96 -19.20 7.20 6.02
CA ILE A 96 -20.61 7.25 6.47
C ILE A 96 -20.77 8.22 7.63
N GLU A 97 -19.84 8.22 8.59
CA GLU A 97 -19.85 9.13 9.75
C GLU A 97 -19.81 10.61 9.32
N VAL A 98 -19.10 10.92 8.22
CA VAL A 98 -18.92 12.30 7.74
C VAL A 98 -20.00 12.72 6.74
N PHE A 99 -20.45 11.81 5.86
CA PHE A 99 -21.31 12.16 4.72
C PHE A 99 -22.64 11.39 4.66
N GLY A 100 -22.89 10.48 5.60
CA GLY A 100 -24.06 9.62 5.60
C GLY A 100 -25.34 10.30 6.13
N PRO A 101 -26.47 9.57 6.12
CA PRO A 101 -27.75 10.08 6.61
C PRO A 101 -27.74 10.52 8.08
N GLU A 102 -26.88 9.90 8.89
CA GLU A 102 -26.67 10.17 10.31
C GLU A 102 -25.30 10.82 10.55
N ALA A 103 -24.86 11.69 9.63
CA ALA A 103 -23.56 12.36 9.74
C ALA A 103 -23.39 13.07 11.09
N VAL A 104 -22.21 12.89 11.69
CA VAL A 104 -21.88 13.44 12.99
C VAL A 104 -21.35 14.87 12.83
N ASP A 105 -21.97 15.83 13.50
CA ASP A 105 -21.55 17.23 13.44
C ASP A 105 -20.09 17.39 13.91
N GLY A 106 -19.29 18.05 13.09
CA GLY A 106 -17.85 18.26 13.33
C GLY A 106 -16.95 17.05 13.03
N ALA A 107 -17.47 15.91 12.56
CA ALA A 107 -16.63 14.81 12.10
C ALA A 107 -15.83 15.20 10.86
N THR A 108 -14.62 14.65 10.73
CA THR A 108 -13.72 14.91 9.61
C THR A 108 -13.34 13.63 8.88
N TYR A 109 -13.16 13.74 7.56
CA TYR A 109 -12.68 12.62 6.76
C TYR A 109 -11.20 12.37 7.01
N ASN A 110 -10.88 11.22 7.62
CA ASN A 110 -9.57 10.90 8.14
C ASN A 110 -8.69 10.19 7.09
N VAL A 111 -7.83 10.96 6.42
CA VAL A 111 -6.85 10.43 5.45
C VAL A 111 -5.84 9.46 6.08
N GLY A 112 -5.67 9.50 7.40
CA GLY A 112 -4.73 8.67 8.14
C GLY A 112 -5.00 7.17 8.03
N TYR A 113 -6.26 6.74 7.85
CA TYR A 113 -6.55 5.31 7.69
C TYR A 113 -5.82 4.70 6.49
N ARG A 114 -5.75 5.44 5.37
CA ARG A 114 -5.07 4.99 4.17
C ARG A 114 -3.55 5.05 4.31
N TYR A 115 -3.01 6.03 5.03
CA TYR A 115 -1.58 6.09 5.33
C TYR A 115 -1.11 4.99 6.26
N VAL A 116 -1.91 4.59 7.26
CA VAL A 116 -1.59 3.45 8.12
C VAL A 116 -1.64 2.14 7.33
N ASP A 117 -2.63 1.96 6.45
CA ASP A 117 -2.65 0.86 5.49
C ASP A 117 -1.34 0.81 4.69
N TRP A 118 -1.01 1.89 3.99
CA TRP A 118 0.20 1.94 3.17
C TRP A 118 1.48 1.73 3.96
N PHE A 119 1.58 2.28 5.17
CA PHE A 119 2.76 2.11 6.01
C PHE A 119 3.02 0.63 6.32
N LEU A 120 1.96 -0.16 6.46
CA LEU A 120 2.03 -1.60 6.67
C LEU A 120 2.18 -2.37 5.35
N THR A 121 1.38 -2.06 4.33
CA THR A 121 1.29 -2.87 3.11
C THR A 121 2.41 -2.60 2.12
N VAL A 122 2.89 -1.36 1.98
CA VAL A 122 3.93 -1.00 1.00
C VAL A 122 5.23 -1.76 1.27
N PRO A 123 5.74 -1.84 2.51
CA PRO A 123 6.87 -2.72 2.82
C PRO A 123 6.60 -4.20 2.50
N LEU A 124 5.40 -4.68 2.78
CA LEU A 124 5.01 -6.08 2.56
C LEU A 124 4.90 -6.44 1.07
N LEU A 125 4.37 -5.54 0.23
CA LEU A 125 4.37 -5.67 -1.24
C LEU A 125 5.80 -5.84 -1.79
N LEU A 126 6.76 -5.13 -1.20
CA LEU A 126 8.17 -5.29 -1.56
C LEU A 126 8.74 -6.61 -1.04
N VAL A 127 8.36 -7.05 0.17
CA VAL A 127 8.74 -8.35 0.73
C VAL A 127 8.29 -9.50 -0.16
N GLU A 128 7.02 -9.57 -0.56
CA GLU A 128 6.52 -10.65 -1.40
C GLU A 128 7.13 -10.66 -2.80
N THR A 129 7.42 -9.48 -3.37
CA THR A 129 8.14 -9.36 -4.65
C THR A 129 9.50 -10.01 -4.60
N ILE A 130 10.26 -9.81 -3.51
CA ILE A 130 11.58 -10.41 -3.36
C ILE A 130 11.46 -11.89 -2.98
N ALA A 131 10.51 -12.24 -2.11
CA ALA A 131 10.32 -13.60 -1.61
C ALA A 131 9.94 -14.57 -2.74
N VAL A 132 9.08 -14.16 -3.68
CA VAL A 132 8.63 -15.04 -4.77
C VAL A 132 9.77 -15.44 -5.72
N LEU A 133 10.85 -14.66 -5.78
CA LEU A 133 12.00 -14.97 -6.62
C LEU A 133 12.89 -16.09 -6.05
N ALA A 134 12.74 -16.42 -4.76
CA ALA A 134 13.58 -17.39 -4.04
C ALA A 134 15.09 -17.18 -4.29
N LEU A 135 15.55 -15.93 -4.14
CA LEU A 135 16.94 -15.55 -4.33
C LEU A 135 17.85 -16.11 -3.23
N ALA A 136 19.17 -16.09 -3.46
CA ALA A 136 20.14 -16.34 -2.41
C ALA A 136 19.94 -15.37 -1.23
N ALA A 137 20.03 -15.88 0.00
CA ALA A 137 19.69 -15.14 1.21
C ALA A 137 20.41 -13.78 1.34
N ALA A 138 21.68 -13.71 0.94
CA ALA A 138 22.45 -12.45 0.97
C ALA A 138 21.88 -11.39 0.02
N VAL A 139 21.45 -11.80 -1.19
CA VAL A 139 20.87 -10.89 -2.19
C VAL A 139 19.48 -10.43 -1.73
N GLN A 140 18.64 -11.37 -1.26
CA GLN A 140 17.33 -11.06 -0.71
C GLN A 140 17.45 -10.06 0.45
N ARG A 141 18.34 -10.32 1.41
CA ARG A 141 18.57 -9.41 2.55
C ARG A 141 19.03 -8.03 2.09
N SER A 142 19.95 -7.96 1.12
CA SER A 142 20.45 -6.69 0.59
C SER A 142 19.33 -5.84 -0.02
N LEU A 143 18.43 -6.45 -0.81
CA LEU A 143 17.29 -5.76 -1.41
C LEU A 143 16.28 -5.32 -0.35
N LEU A 144 15.91 -6.18 0.60
CA LEU A 144 14.91 -5.87 1.61
C LEU A 144 15.36 -4.76 2.58
N VAL A 145 16.63 -4.75 2.98
CA VAL A 145 17.18 -3.68 3.86
C VAL A 145 17.20 -2.33 3.16
N ARG A 146 17.24 -2.29 1.82
CA ARG A 146 17.12 -1.04 1.04
C ARG A 146 15.66 -0.63 0.86
N LEU A 147 14.80 -1.60 0.54
CA LEU A 147 13.40 -1.36 0.15
C LEU A 147 12.49 -1.04 1.34
N ILE A 148 12.56 -1.81 2.44
CA ILE A 148 11.61 -1.69 3.56
C ILE A 148 11.74 -0.33 4.27
N PRO A 149 12.94 0.13 4.68
CA PRO A 149 13.08 1.43 5.33
C PRO A 149 12.73 2.59 4.39
N ALA A 150 13.06 2.47 3.09
CA ALA A 150 12.70 3.48 2.11
C ALA A 150 11.17 3.59 1.96
N ALA A 151 10.44 2.45 1.93
CA ALA A 151 8.99 2.43 1.90
C ALA A 151 8.36 3.07 3.14
N ALA A 152 8.83 2.70 4.34
CA ALA A 152 8.36 3.29 5.58
C ALA A 152 8.62 4.81 5.63
N LEU A 153 9.81 5.25 5.19
CA LEU A 153 10.18 6.65 5.13
C LEU A 153 9.32 7.43 4.11
N MET A 154 9.08 6.86 2.93
CA MET A 154 8.20 7.45 1.91
C MET A 154 6.82 7.74 2.49
N ILE A 155 6.16 6.75 3.08
CA ILE A 155 4.81 6.92 3.63
C ILE A 155 4.82 7.88 4.83
N GLY A 156 5.81 7.76 5.72
CA GLY A 156 5.94 8.62 6.90
C GLY A 156 6.16 10.10 6.55
N LEU A 157 6.89 10.39 5.47
CA LEU A 157 7.11 11.76 4.99
C LEU A 157 5.91 12.30 4.20
N GLY A 158 5.16 11.44 3.51
CA GLY A 158 3.98 11.87 2.76
C GLY A 158 2.80 12.24 3.64
N TYR A 159 2.65 11.60 4.81
CA TYR A 159 1.48 11.78 5.68
C TYR A 159 1.28 13.23 6.15
N PRO A 160 2.29 13.93 6.68
CA PRO A 160 2.11 15.31 7.11
C PRO A 160 1.59 16.24 6.02
N GLY A 161 2.07 16.07 4.79
CA GLY A 161 1.62 16.90 3.68
C GLY A 161 0.16 16.66 3.28
N ASP A 162 -0.29 15.41 3.22
CA ASP A 162 -1.68 15.10 2.81
C ASP A 162 -2.68 15.39 3.93
N ALA A 163 -2.29 15.12 5.18
CA ALA A 163 -3.07 15.47 6.36
C ALA A 163 -3.04 16.98 6.69
N ARG A 164 -2.32 17.80 5.91
CA ARG A 164 -2.18 19.26 6.10
C ARG A 164 -1.72 19.61 7.52
N LEU A 165 -0.73 18.86 8.01
CA LEU A 165 -0.10 19.14 9.29
C LEU A 165 0.93 20.25 9.06
N ASP A 166 0.59 21.50 9.40
CA ASP A 166 1.51 22.65 9.34
C ASP A 166 2.63 22.50 10.39
N LEU A 167 3.55 21.55 10.19
CA LEU A 167 4.57 21.16 11.18
C LEU A 167 5.80 22.08 11.14
N LEU A 168 6.16 22.58 9.96
CA LEU A 168 7.32 23.46 9.74
C LEU A 168 6.87 24.92 9.56
N TYR A 169 5.89 25.15 8.69
CA TYR A 169 5.26 26.44 8.42
C TYR A 169 3.88 26.23 7.79
N GLU A 170 3.06 27.28 7.71
CA GLU A 170 1.73 27.20 7.08
C GLU A 170 1.85 26.89 5.58
N GLY A 171 1.25 25.78 5.14
CA GLY A 171 1.30 25.34 3.75
C GLY A 171 2.58 24.57 3.36
N ASP A 172 3.24 23.91 4.32
CA ASP A 172 4.44 23.09 4.08
C ASP A 172 4.20 21.76 3.34
N ALA A 173 2.97 21.48 2.91
CA ALA A 173 2.59 20.25 2.23
C ALA A 173 3.47 19.91 1.01
N SER A 174 3.88 20.93 0.25
CA SER A 174 4.77 20.73 -0.91
C SER A 174 6.17 20.27 -0.54
N LEU A 175 6.69 20.72 0.60
CA LEU A 175 7.98 20.29 1.11
C LEU A 175 7.93 18.84 1.58
N TRP A 176 6.86 18.44 2.28
CA TRP A 176 6.62 17.04 2.65
C TRP A 176 6.45 16.13 1.43
N GLY A 177 5.75 16.59 0.39
CA GLY A 177 5.63 15.89 -0.88
C GLY A 177 6.99 15.69 -1.57
N LEU A 178 7.84 16.72 -1.57
CA LEU A 178 9.21 16.63 -2.10
C LEU A 178 10.04 15.61 -1.31
N PHE A 179 10.00 15.68 0.03
CA PHE A 179 10.73 14.74 0.87
C PHE A 179 10.26 13.30 0.70
N SER A 180 8.95 13.07 0.55
CA SER A 180 8.38 11.76 0.24
C SER A 180 8.80 11.23 -1.15
N THR A 181 9.05 12.11 -2.11
CA THR A 181 9.43 11.71 -3.48
C THR A 181 10.83 11.11 -3.55
N ILE A 182 11.77 11.55 -2.71
CA ILE A 182 13.15 11.05 -2.68
C ILE A 182 13.22 9.53 -2.42
N PRO A 183 12.64 8.98 -1.33
CA PRO A 183 12.65 7.54 -1.10
C PRO A 183 11.79 6.79 -2.14
N PHE A 184 10.74 7.40 -2.71
CA PHE A 184 9.98 6.79 -3.81
C PHE A 184 10.87 6.54 -5.03
N LEU A 185 11.64 7.54 -5.48
CA LEU A 185 12.58 7.39 -6.59
C LEU A 185 13.68 6.36 -6.28
N TYR A 186 14.13 6.30 -5.02
CA TYR A 186 15.08 5.27 -4.59
C TYR A 186 14.49 3.85 -4.67
N ILE A 187 13.24 3.65 -4.26
CA ILE A 187 12.53 2.36 -4.41
C ILE A 187 12.47 1.97 -5.89
N LEU A 188 12.09 2.91 -6.77
CA LEU A 188 12.06 2.67 -8.21
C LEU A 188 13.43 2.28 -8.76
N TYR A 189 14.50 2.96 -8.35
CA TYR A 189 15.86 2.56 -8.70
C TYR A 189 16.17 1.13 -8.27
N VAL A 190 15.87 0.75 -7.02
CA VAL A 190 16.14 -0.61 -6.53
C VAL A 190 15.30 -1.65 -7.27
N LEU A 191 14.02 -1.38 -7.56
CA LEU A 191 13.13 -2.31 -8.28
C LEU A 191 13.49 -2.46 -9.76
N PHE A 192 13.89 -1.39 -10.44
CA PHE A 192 14.15 -1.44 -11.87
C PHE A 192 15.60 -1.84 -12.19
N VAL A 193 16.56 -1.39 -11.38
CA VAL A 193 18.00 -1.60 -11.62
C VAL A 193 18.54 -2.77 -10.80
N GLU A 194 18.49 -2.68 -9.47
CA GLU A 194 19.16 -3.66 -8.59
C GLU A 194 18.48 -5.03 -8.64
N LEU A 195 17.15 -5.07 -8.57
CA LEU A 195 16.38 -6.30 -8.76
C LEU A 195 16.57 -6.86 -10.18
N GLY A 196 16.71 -5.97 -11.18
CA GLY A 196 16.93 -6.35 -12.58
C GLY A 196 18.14 -7.27 -12.76
N LYS A 197 19.24 -7.00 -12.04
CA LYS A 197 20.46 -7.84 -12.03
C LYS A 197 20.19 -9.27 -11.54
N SER A 198 19.19 -9.46 -10.69
CA SER A 198 18.82 -10.78 -10.16
C SER A 198 17.91 -11.57 -11.11
N LEU A 199 17.29 -10.91 -12.08
CA LEU A 199 16.36 -11.54 -13.03
C LEU A 199 17.06 -12.39 -14.09
N GLU A 200 18.34 -12.13 -14.39
CA GLU A 200 19.13 -12.90 -15.35
C GLU A 200 19.23 -14.40 -14.99
N ARG A 201 19.00 -14.74 -13.72
CA ARG A 201 19.01 -16.12 -13.20
C ARG A 201 17.64 -16.80 -13.25
N GLN A 202 16.61 -16.10 -13.72
CA GLN A 202 15.24 -16.60 -13.79
C GLN A 202 14.91 -17.01 -15.23
N SER A 203 13.94 -17.92 -15.40
CA SER A 203 13.42 -18.28 -16.72
C SER A 203 12.82 -17.08 -17.45
N ALA A 204 12.82 -17.10 -18.79
CA ALA A 204 12.25 -16.01 -19.58
C ALA A 204 10.76 -15.70 -19.24
N PRO A 205 9.88 -16.71 -19.00
CA PRO A 205 8.52 -16.47 -18.52
C PRO A 205 8.46 -15.73 -17.18
N VAL A 206 9.28 -16.12 -16.20
CA VAL A 206 9.35 -15.46 -14.88
C VAL A 206 9.85 -14.03 -15.01
N GLN A 207 10.89 -13.80 -15.81
CA GLN A 207 11.41 -12.45 -16.06
C GLN A 207 10.35 -11.51 -16.65
N ARG A 208 9.56 -12.01 -17.62
CA ARG A 208 8.45 -11.26 -18.22
C ARG A 208 7.42 -10.87 -17.17
N ARG A 209 7.01 -11.82 -16.33
CA ARG A 209 5.99 -11.58 -15.30
C ARG A 209 6.45 -10.59 -14.23
N ILE A 210 7.72 -10.63 -13.86
CA ILE A 210 8.30 -9.62 -12.94
C ILE A 210 8.41 -8.24 -13.61
N LYS A 211 8.68 -8.16 -14.92
CA LYS A 211 8.61 -6.88 -15.67
C LYS A 211 7.20 -6.30 -15.64
N GLU A 212 6.19 -7.12 -15.94
CA GLU A 212 4.77 -6.72 -15.87
C GLU A 212 4.39 -6.26 -14.46
N LEU A 213 4.82 -6.99 -13.43
CA LEU A 213 4.56 -6.67 -12.03
C LEU A 213 5.20 -5.33 -11.59
N ARG A 214 6.42 -5.03 -12.04
CA ARG A 214 7.07 -3.73 -11.76
C ARG A 214 6.38 -2.56 -12.46
N LEU A 215 5.90 -2.77 -13.69
CA LEU A 215 5.13 -1.76 -14.41
C LEU A 215 3.76 -1.52 -13.76
N LEU A 216 3.11 -2.57 -13.26
CA LEU A 216 1.88 -2.47 -12.48
C LEU A 216 2.11 -1.62 -11.22
N LEU A 217 3.19 -1.86 -10.47
CA LEU A 217 3.53 -1.03 -9.30
C LEU A 217 3.77 0.43 -9.68
N LEU A 218 4.56 0.70 -10.73
CA LEU A 218 4.81 2.07 -11.17
C LEU A 218 3.51 2.78 -11.56
N ALA A 219 2.65 2.12 -12.33
CA ALA A 219 1.39 2.69 -12.80
C ALA A 219 0.41 2.96 -11.64
N THR A 220 0.26 2.00 -10.72
CA THR A 220 -0.67 2.12 -9.59
C THR A 220 -0.15 3.07 -8.51
N TRP A 221 1.15 3.01 -8.19
CA TRP A 221 1.74 3.90 -7.18
C TRP A 221 1.89 5.33 -7.69
N GLY A 222 2.03 5.53 -9.01
CA GLY A 222 2.07 6.86 -9.61
C GLY A 222 0.79 7.67 -9.39
N VAL A 223 -0.35 7.02 -9.15
CA VAL A 223 -1.63 7.70 -8.84
C VAL A 223 -1.52 8.58 -7.60
N TYR A 224 -0.82 8.12 -6.55
CA TYR A 224 -0.74 8.82 -5.26
C TYR A 224 0.02 10.15 -5.31
N PRO A 225 1.28 10.24 -5.79
CA PRO A 225 1.97 11.52 -5.91
C PRO A 225 1.29 12.47 -6.90
N ILE A 226 0.65 11.94 -7.96
CA ILE A 226 -0.13 12.76 -8.90
C ILE A 226 -1.32 13.41 -8.18
N ALA A 227 -2.11 12.62 -7.45
CA ALA A 227 -3.24 13.14 -6.68
C ALA A 227 -2.79 14.10 -5.57
N PHE A 228 -1.66 13.80 -4.91
CA PHE A 228 -1.06 14.72 -3.93
C PHE A 228 -0.75 16.07 -4.58
N ILE A 229 -0.09 16.08 -5.74
CA ILE A 229 0.26 17.30 -6.47
C ILE A 229 -0.97 18.11 -6.86
N PHE A 230 -2.00 17.46 -7.39
CA PHE A 230 -3.25 18.14 -7.73
C PHE A 230 -3.94 18.75 -6.52
N ASN A 231 -3.79 18.16 -5.33
CA ASN A 231 -4.40 18.67 -4.12
C ASN A 231 -3.59 19.79 -3.45
N MET A 232 -2.26 19.88 -3.62
CA MET A 232 -1.39 20.80 -2.86
C MET A 232 -1.89 22.26 -2.79
N GLY A 233 -2.46 22.80 -3.88
CA GLY A 233 -2.99 24.16 -3.94
C GLY A 233 -4.47 24.26 -4.32
N ALA A 234 -5.19 23.15 -4.41
CA ALA A 234 -6.60 23.14 -4.83
C ALA A 234 -7.54 23.48 -3.66
N VAL A 235 -8.61 24.20 -3.98
CA VAL A 235 -9.78 24.34 -3.09
C VAL A 235 -10.52 23.00 -3.08
N ALA A 236 -10.93 22.55 -1.89
CA ALA A 236 -11.71 21.32 -1.74
C ALA A 236 -12.97 21.38 -2.62
N SER A 237 -13.21 20.33 -3.40
CA SER A 237 -14.35 20.22 -4.32
C SER A 237 -14.85 18.80 -4.42
N GLU A 238 -16.15 18.64 -4.69
CA GLU A 238 -16.79 17.32 -4.81
C GLU A 238 -16.12 16.46 -5.88
N GLY A 239 -15.91 17.01 -7.07
CA GLY A 239 -15.25 16.31 -8.16
C GLY A 239 -13.83 15.85 -7.77
N GLY A 240 -13.07 16.70 -7.07
CA GLY A 240 -11.72 16.36 -6.61
C GLY A 240 -11.72 15.23 -5.57
N PHE A 241 -12.65 15.27 -4.62
CA PHE A 241 -12.81 14.22 -3.61
C PHE A 241 -13.21 12.88 -4.24
N ILE A 242 -14.25 12.88 -5.09
CA ILE A 242 -14.71 11.66 -5.78
C ILE A 242 -13.58 11.08 -6.65
N ALA A 243 -12.91 11.91 -7.44
CA ALA A 243 -11.81 11.46 -8.29
C ALA A 243 -10.66 10.84 -7.48
N ARG A 244 -10.33 11.41 -6.31
CA ARG A 244 -9.33 10.86 -5.39
C ARG A 244 -9.75 9.50 -4.86
N GLU A 245 -10.96 9.38 -4.30
CA GLU A 245 -11.40 8.13 -3.67
C GLU A 245 -11.60 7.00 -4.69
N VAL A 246 -12.13 7.31 -5.87
CA VAL A 246 -12.24 6.34 -6.98
C VAL A 246 -10.85 5.95 -7.48
N GLY A 247 -9.98 6.93 -7.74
CA GLY A 247 -8.63 6.69 -8.24
C GLY A 247 -7.80 5.84 -7.27
N TYR A 248 -7.85 6.15 -5.97
CA TYR A 248 -7.14 5.39 -4.95
C TYR A 248 -7.72 3.98 -4.78
N SER A 249 -9.04 3.82 -4.85
CA SER A 249 -9.68 2.50 -4.77
C SER A 249 -9.29 1.59 -5.92
N ILE A 250 -9.28 2.12 -7.16
CA ILE A 250 -8.80 1.38 -8.32
C ILE A 250 -7.31 1.04 -8.18
N ALA A 251 -6.49 2.03 -7.82
CA ALA A 251 -5.05 1.85 -7.63
C ALA A 251 -4.75 0.77 -6.57
N ASP A 252 -5.46 0.77 -5.45
CA ASP A 252 -5.30 -0.20 -4.38
C ASP A 252 -5.76 -1.61 -4.77
N ILE A 253 -6.90 -1.75 -5.46
CA ILE A 253 -7.37 -3.06 -5.95
C ILE A 253 -6.32 -3.65 -6.90
N LEU A 254 -5.75 -2.84 -7.80
CA LEU A 254 -4.72 -3.29 -8.72
C LEU A 254 -3.38 -3.58 -8.02
N ALA A 255 -2.94 -2.68 -7.12
CA ALA A 255 -1.66 -2.80 -6.41
C ALA A 255 -1.64 -3.88 -5.33
N LYS A 256 -2.82 -4.38 -4.91
CA LYS A 256 -2.93 -5.39 -3.84
C LYS A 256 -3.57 -6.68 -4.35
N CYS A 257 -4.77 -6.60 -4.93
CA CYS A 257 -5.50 -7.80 -5.35
C CYS A 257 -4.88 -8.40 -6.61
N LEU A 258 -4.83 -7.64 -7.71
CA LEU A 258 -4.20 -8.10 -8.95
C LEU A 258 -2.72 -8.42 -8.73
N PHE A 259 -2.02 -7.56 -7.99
CA PHE A 259 -0.63 -7.78 -7.62
C PHE A 259 -0.41 -9.11 -6.90
N GLY A 260 -1.19 -9.42 -5.85
CA GLY A 260 -1.11 -10.69 -5.12
C GLY A 260 -1.43 -11.89 -6.01
N LEU A 261 -2.39 -11.76 -6.93
CA LEU A 261 -2.69 -12.80 -7.93
C LEU A 261 -1.55 -13.01 -8.93
N MET A 262 -0.83 -11.94 -9.30
CA MET A 262 0.37 -12.04 -10.13
C MET A 262 1.52 -12.73 -9.36
N ILE A 263 1.72 -12.40 -8.08
CA ILE A 263 2.68 -13.10 -7.21
C ILE A 263 2.33 -14.59 -7.14
N PHE A 264 1.05 -14.93 -6.95
CA PHE A 264 0.58 -16.31 -6.99
C PHE A 264 0.88 -17.01 -8.32
N SER A 265 0.59 -16.34 -9.45
CA SER A 265 0.92 -16.88 -10.78
C SER A 265 2.43 -17.14 -10.93
N ILE A 266 3.29 -16.20 -10.52
CA ILE A 266 4.75 -16.35 -10.55
C ILE A 266 5.18 -17.55 -9.70
N ALA A 267 4.67 -17.67 -8.48
CA ALA A 267 4.96 -18.79 -7.60
C ALA A 267 4.54 -20.13 -8.20
N ARG A 268 3.37 -20.19 -8.88
CA ARG A 268 2.89 -21.38 -9.61
C ARG A 268 3.85 -21.78 -10.74
N MET A 269 4.25 -20.82 -11.58
CA MET A 269 5.20 -21.08 -12.67
C MET A 269 6.53 -21.60 -12.13
N LYS A 270 7.08 -20.95 -11.11
CA LYS A 270 8.35 -21.38 -10.51
C LYS A 270 8.23 -22.74 -9.84
N SER A 271 7.11 -23.03 -9.18
CA SER A 271 6.85 -24.35 -8.61
C SER A 271 6.86 -25.46 -9.65
N ALA A 272 6.28 -25.20 -10.84
CA ALA A 272 6.28 -26.16 -11.94
C ALA A 272 7.65 -26.31 -12.61
N GLU A 273 8.43 -25.22 -12.70
CA GLU A 273 9.81 -25.25 -13.23
C GLU A 273 10.77 -26.01 -12.29
N ASP A 274 10.54 -25.93 -10.98
CA ASP A 274 11.43 -26.52 -9.97
C ASP A 274 11.12 -27.98 -9.62
N ASP A 275 9.89 -28.44 -9.84
CA ASP A 275 9.45 -29.80 -9.52
C ASP A 275 8.45 -30.34 -10.56
N ALA A 276 8.91 -31.32 -11.34
CA ALA A 276 8.12 -31.92 -12.42
C ALA A 276 6.97 -32.80 -11.90
N GLU A 277 7.10 -33.41 -10.72
CA GLU A 277 6.01 -34.21 -10.13
C GLU A 277 4.92 -33.28 -9.60
N PHE A 278 5.31 -32.18 -8.94
CA PHE A 278 4.39 -31.11 -8.57
C PHE A 278 3.63 -30.57 -9.80
N ALA A 279 4.34 -30.31 -10.91
CA ALA A 279 3.74 -29.86 -12.16
C ALA A 279 2.72 -30.86 -12.72
N LYS A 280 3.03 -32.17 -12.69
CA LYS A 280 2.11 -33.22 -13.15
C LYS A 280 0.86 -33.29 -12.30
N VAL A 281 0.99 -33.26 -10.97
CA VAL A 281 -0.15 -33.34 -10.05
C VAL A 281 -1.09 -32.17 -10.31
N GLU A 282 -0.57 -30.95 -10.40
CA GLU A 282 -1.47 -29.81 -10.49
C GLU A 282 -1.99 -29.47 -11.89
N ASN A 283 -1.29 -29.88 -12.95
CA ASN A 283 -1.81 -29.73 -14.31
C ASN A 283 -2.81 -30.83 -14.69
N ARG A 284 -2.86 -31.94 -13.95
CA ARG A 284 -3.86 -33.02 -14.14
C ARG A 284 -5.27 -32.62 -13.75
N GLU A 285 -5.46 -31.60 -12.91
CA GLU A 285 -6.80 -31.10 -12.55
C GLU A 285 -7.46 -30.28 -13.69
N HIS A 286 -6.76 -30.05 -14.81
CA HIS A 286 -7.23 -29.27 -15.96
C HIS A 286 -7.23 -30.04 -17.30
N ALA A 287 -6.94 -31.33 -17.31
CA ALA A 287 -7.00 -32.21 -18.47
C ALA A 287 -8.15 -33.22 -18.33
#